data_AF-A0A9E5Y9L3-F1
#
_entry.id   AF-A0A9E5Y9L3-F1
#
_cell.length_a   1.000
_cell.length_b   1.000
_cell.length_c   1.000
_cell.angle_alpha   90.00
_cell.angle_beta   90.00
_cell.angle_gamma   90.00
#
_symmetry.space_group_name_H-M   'P 1'
#
loop_
_entity.id
_entity.type
_entity.pdbx_description
1 polymer ?
#
loop_
_entity_poly.entity_id
_entity_poly.type
_entity_poly.pdbx_seq_one_letter_code
_entity_poly.pdbx_strand_id
1 'polypeptide(L)'
;MLGNVIKKKEEKIAIGLMSGTSQDGIDTALLTINGYGKSTKIKLIGFDTYEYPEDLKKKLHEITTEEDISIKDVARLNYAIGKNFAYSAKKICYESGKKLEDVDFIGSHGQTIIHLPEETDFCGEQIKATMQIGEPSIIAKETGVLTVADFRPCDIALGGEGAPLTAYTDYLIFSSKHKNRAVMNIGGITNISILEKNCLIDDIKGYDKK
;
A
#
# COMPACT_ATOMS: atom_id res chain seq x y z
N MET A 1 -10.85 -7.76 19.47
CA MET A 1 -11.37 -6.67 20.35
C MET A 1 -11.09 -5.27 19.80
N LEU A 2 -9.88 -4.95 19.31
CA LEU A 2 -9.53 -3.60 18.78
C LEU A 2 -10.38 -3.15 17.58
N GLY A 3 -10.68 -4.03 16.62
CA GLY A 3 -11.47 -3.67 15.42
C GLY A 3 -12.90 -3.17 15.73
N ASN A 4 -13.50 -3.57 16.85
CA ASN A 4 -14.82 -3.10 17.25
C ASN A 4 -14.82 -1.68 17.84
N VAL A 5 -13.67 -1.21 18.35
CA VAL A 5 -13.51 0.16 18.85
C VAL A 5 -13.33 1.12 17.68
N ILE A 6 -12.48 0.76 16.71
CA ILE A 6 -12.24 1.55 15.49
C ILE A 6 -13.54 1.70 14.68
N LYS A 7 -14.35 0.64 14.54
CA LYS A 7 -15.63 0.69 13.82
C LYS A 7 -16.62 1.73 14.36
N LYS A 8 -16.55 2.06 15.66
CA LYS A 8 -17.47 3.01 16.31
C LYS A 8 -17.02 4.47 16.23
N LYS A 9 -15.76 4.74 15.87
CA LYS A 9 -15.26 6.11 15.69
C LYS A 9 -15.81 6.73 14.40
N GLU A 10 -16.36 7.93 14.51
CA GLU A 10 -16.79 8.72 13.34
C GLU A 10 -15.61 9.12 12.45
N GLU A 11 -14.51 9.57 13.06
CA GLU A 11 -13.26 9.90 12.38
C GLU A 11 -12.15 8.97 12.87
N LYS A 12 -11.37 8.44 11.93
CA LYS A 12 -10.25 7.51 12.19
C LYS A 12 -8.95 8.18 11.76
N ILE A 13 -7.91 8.06 12.57
CA ILE A 13 -6.55 8.49 12.21
C ILE A 13 -5.80 7.28 11.68
N ALA A 14 -5.27 7.36 10.48
CA ALA A 14 -4.57 6.27 9.83
C ALA A 14 -3.22 6.72 9.29
N ILE A 15 -2.29 5.78 9.19
CA ILE A 15 -1.03 5.94 8.44
C ILE A 15 -1.07 5.01 7.24
N GLY A 16 -0.84 5.55 6.05
CA GLY A 16 -0.55 4.78 4.84
C GLY A 16 0.95 4.69 4.63
N LEU A 17 1.48 3.49 4.39
CA LEU A 17 2.89 3.24 4.10
C LEU A 17 3.02 2.55 2.74
N MET A 18 3.87 3.09 1.88
CA MET A 18 4.17 2.54 0.57
C MET A 18 5.64 2.75 0.23
N SER A 19 6.27 1.75 -0.40
CA SER A 19 7.54 1.95 -1.06
C SER A 19 7.39 1.52 -2.52
N GLY A 20 7.56 2.50 -3.41
CA GLY A 20 7.40 2.31 -4.85
C GLY A 20 8.52 1.44 -5.45
N THR A 21 8.33 1.04 -6.70
CA THR A 21 9.34 0.23 -7.42
C THR A 21 10.63 0.99 -7.72
N SER A 22 10.66 2.33 -7.53
CA SER A 22 11.89 3.11 -7.61
C SER A 22 12.80 2.91 -6.40
N GLN A 23 12.29 2.32 -5.30
CA GLN A 23 13.05 1.96 -4.11
C GLN A 23 13.80 3.13 -3.44
N ASP A 24 13.36 4.36 -3.70
CA ASP A 24 14.04 5.56 -3.20
C ASP A 24 13.74 5.85 -1.74
N GLY A 25 12.61 5.36 -1.23
CA GLY A 25 12.22 5.54 0.16
C GLY A 25 10.83 5.01 0.45
N ILE A 26 10.31 5.41 1.61
CA ILE A 26 9.01 5.03 2.13
C ILE A 26 8.12 6.27 2.15
N ASP A 27 7.18 6.32 1.21
CA ASP A 27 6.10 7.29 1.21
C ASP A 27 5.18 7.01 2.39
N THR A 28 5.01 8.01 3.23
CA THR A 28 4.29 7.88 4.50
C THR A 28 3.26 8.99 4.62
N ALA A 29 1.98 8.63 4.63
CA ALA A 29 0.87 9.56 4.71
C ALA A 29 0.13 9.38 6.04
N LEU A 30 0.12 10.41 6.88
CA LEU A 30 -0.75 10.50 8.06
C LEU A 30 -2.03 11.24 7.68
N LEU A 31 -3.19 10.63 7.92
CA LEU A 31 -4.46 11.13 7.42
C LEU A 31 -5.63 10.82 8.37
N THR A 32 -6.69 11.61 8.27
CA THR A 32 -7.99 11.30 8.87
C THR A 32 -8.99 10.82 7.83
N ILE A 33 -9.73 9.77 8.16
CA ILE A 33 -10.80 9.19 7.35
C ILE A 33 -12.13 9.33 8.10
N ASN A 34 -13.14 9.92 7.44
CA ASN A 34 -14.51 9.98 7.93
C ASN A 34 -15.48 9.40 6.90
N GLY A 35 -16.58 8.81 7.35
CA GLY A 35 -17.58 8.19 6.48
C GLY A 35 -17.11 6.84 5.90
N TYR A 36 -17.86 6.34 4.91
CA TYR A 36 -17.59 5.08 4.22
C TYR A 36 -18.20 5.08 2.82
N GLY A 37 -17.72 4.21 1.93
CA GLY A 37 -18.17 4.18 0.54
C GLY A 37 -18.06 5.56 -0.13
N LYS A 38 -19.05 5.97 -0.92
CA LYS A 38 -19.04 7.29 -1.60
C LYS A 38 -19.11 8.50 -0.66
N SER A 39 -19.39 8.30 0.63
CA SER A 39 -19.35 9.40 1.61
C SER A 39 -17.98 9.53 2.30
N THR A 40 -17.00 8.72 1.88
CA THR A 40 -15.64 8.76 2.44
C THR A 40 -15.03 10.13 2.21
N LYS A 41 -14.53 10.74 3.29
CA LYS A 41 -13.78 11.98 3.27
C LYS A 41 -12.40 11.72 3.84
N ILE A 42 -11.38 12.13 3.10
CA ILE A 42 -9.98 11.99 3.51
C ILE A 42 -9.41 13.39 3.68
N LYS A 43 -8.69 13.60 4.77
CA LYS A 43 -7.86 14.79 4.98
C LYS A 43 -6.44 14.35 5.31
N LEU A 44 -5.50 14.81 4.50
CA LEU A 44 -4.08 14.62 4.75
C LEU A 44 -3.64 15.53 5.91
N ILE A 45 -3.00 14.95 6.91
CA ILE A 45 -2.42 15.67 8.06
C ILE A 45 -0.94 15.94 7.79
N GLY A 46 -0.22 14.90 7.35
CA GLY A 46 1.20 14.98 7.03
C GLY A 46 1.54 13.96 5.94
N PHE A 47 2.51 14.31 5.11
CA PHE A 47 3.09 13.43 4.10
C PHE A 47 4.57 13.71 4.02
N ASP A 48 5.38 12.66 4.00
CA ASP A 48 6.80 12.75 3.69
C ASP A 48 7.30 11.42 3.11
N THR A 49 8.45 11.47 2.45
CA THR A 49 9.15 10.31 1.92
C THR A 49 10.44 10.12 2.70
N TYR A 50 10.59 8.97 3.35
CA TYR A 50 11.75 8.67 4.17
C TYR A 50 12.68 7.70 3.47
N GLU A 51 13.89 8.16 3.16
CA GLU A 51 14.90 7.36 2.47
C GLU A 51 15.30 6.11 3.27
N TYR A 52 15.55 5.02 2.56
CA TYR A 52 16.19 3.85 3.16
C TYR A 52 17.66 4.14 3.47
N PRO A 53 18.25 3.52 4.52
CA PRO A 53 19.69 3.48 4.67
C PRO A 53 20.36 2.89 3.41
N GLU A 54 21.49 3.47 2.99
CA GLU A 54 22.18 3.10 1.74
C GLU A 54 22.46 1.60 1.61
N ASP A 55 22.95 0.95 2.68
CA ASP A 55 23.21 -0.49 2.65
C ASP A 55 21.93 -1.31 2.41
N LEU A 56 20.79 -0.85 2.97
CA LEU A 56 19.49 -1.49 2.77
C LEU A 56 18.98 -1.25 1.36
N LYS A 57 19.11 -0.02 0.84
CA LYS A 57 18.75 0.33 -0.54
C LYS A 57 19.54 -0.50 -1.54
N LYS A 58 20.86 -0.63 -1.34
CA LYS A 58 21.73 -1.47 -2.17
C LYS A 58 21.29 -2.93 -2.15
N LYS A 59 21.06 -3.50 -0.97
CA LYS A 59 20.65 -4.91 -0.85
C LYS A 59 19.26 -5.15 -1.45
N LEU A 60 18.34 -4.20 -1.31
CA LEU A 60 17.03 -4.24 -1.95
C LEU A 60 17.15 -4.19 -3.49
N HIS A 61 18.02 -3.33 -4.00
CA HIS A 61 18.28 -3.25 -5.43
C HIS A 61 18.81 -4.59 -5.98
N GLU A 62 19.82 -5.18 -5.34
CA GLU A 62 20.40 -6.48 -5.70
C GLU A 62 19.31 -7.56 -5.85
N ILE A 63 18.42 -7.72 -4.85
CA ILE A 63 17.40 -8.78 -4.90
C ILE A 63 16.27 -8.55 -5.92
N THR A 64 16.20 -7.36 -6.52
CA THR A 64 15.17 -7.04 -7.53
C THR A 64 15.71 -6.97 -8.95
N THR A 65 17.03 -7.03 -9.12
CA THR A 65 17.69 -6.95 -10.44
C THR A 65 18.52 -8.18 -10.79
N GLU A 66 19.02 -8.92 -9.79
CA GLU A 66 19.82 -10.13 -10.01
C GLU A 66 18.94 -11.38 -10.18
N GLU A 67 19.41 -12.34 -11.00
CA GLU A 67 18.72 -13.62 -11.22
C GLU A 67 18.91 -14.59 -10.03
N ASP A 68 20.10 -14.58 -9.41
CA ASP A 68 20.45 -15.45 -8.29
C ASP A 68 20.13 -14.80 -6.93
N ILE A 69 18.87 -14.92 -6.51
CA ILE A 69 18.40 -14.27 -5.29
C ILE A 69 18.59 -15.19 -4.07
N SER A 70 19.28 -14.67 -3.05
CA SER A 70 19.37 -15.33 -1.74
C SER A 70 18.04 -15.24 -0.98
N ILE A 71 17.32 -16.36 -0.88
CA ILE A 71 16.07 -16.46 -0.08
C ILE A 71 16.30 -16.03 1.38
N LYS A 72 17.49 -16.31 1.93
CA LYS A 72 17.87 -15.87 3.28
C LYS A 72 17.93 -14.35 3.38
N ASP A 73 18.38 -13.67 2.33
CA ASP A 73 18.46 -12.22 2.29
C ASP A 73 17.09 -11.60 2.08
N VAL A 74 16.21 -12.18 1.26
CA VAL A 74 14.80 -11.78 1.16
C VAL A 74 14.12 -11.84 2.53
N ALA A 75 14.32 -12.94 3.27
CA ALA A 75 13.79 -13.08 4.63
C ALA A 75 14.34 -12.00 5.59
N ARG A 76 15.64 -11.69 5.53
CA ARG A 76 16.23 -10.62 6.35
C ARG A 76 15.72 -9.23 5.97
N LEU A 77 15.59 -8.96 4.67
CA LEU A 77 15.06 -7.72 4.15
C LEU A 77 13.62 -7.50 4.56
N ASN A 78 12.78 -8.55 4.60
CA ASN A 78 11.42 -8.44 5.10
C ASN A 78 11.35 -7.81 6.50
N TYR A 79 12.23 -8.23 7.40
CA TYR A 79 12.29 -7.68 8.77
C TYR A 79 12.98 -6.30 8.80
N ALA A 80 14.04 -6.09 8.03
CA ALA A 80 14.76 -4.82 8.00
C ALA A 80 13.88 -3.68 7.44
N ILE A 81 13.14 -3.94 6.36
CA ILE A 81 12.17 -3.02 5.77
C ILE A 81 11.02 -2.78 6.74
N GLY A 82 10.49 -3.82 7.41
CA GLY A 82 9.47 -3.65 8.45
C GLY A 82 9.89 -2.67 9.57
N LYS A 83 11.17 -2.69 9.97
CA LYS A 83 11.71 -1.70 10.93
C LYS A 83 11.75 -0.28 10.37
N ASN A 84 12.10 -0.11 9.09
CA ASN A 84 12.13 1.21 8.46
C ASN A 84 10.72 1.78 8.24
N PHE A 85 9.75 0.92 7.91
CA PHE A 85 8.32 1.29 7.88
C PHE A 85 7.80 1.71 9.25
N ALA A 86 8.19 1.01 10.32
CA ALA A 86 7.85 1.43 11.68
C ALA A 86 8.50 2.77 12.05
N TYR A 87 9.75 2.99 11.61
CA TYR A 87 10.46 4.24 11.81
C TYR A 87 9.78 5.41 11.08
N SER A 88 9.38 5.24 9.83
CA SER A 88 8.67 6.29 9.08
C SER A 88 7.33 6.65 9.72
N ALA A 89 6.57 5.65 10.18
CA ALA A 89 5.33 5.87 10.93
C ALA A 89 5.55 6.66 12.24
N LYS A 90 6.62 6.35 12.99
CA LYS A 90 7.01 7.13 14.19
C LYS A 90 7.36 8.57 13.82
N LYS A 91 8.14 8.74 12.75
CA LYS A 91 8.67 10.03 12.33
C LYS A 91 7.57 10.98 11.84
N ILE A 92 6.64 10.50 11.01
CA ILE A 92 5.53 11.34 10.51
C ILE A 92 4.61 11.80 11.66
N CYS A 93 4.38 10.94 12.65
CA CYS A 93 3.60 11.31 13.84
C CYS A 93 4.30 12.43 14.61
N TYR A 94 5.60 12.26 14.88
CA TYR A 94 6.40 13.27 15.58
C TYR A 94 6.39 14.61 14.84
N GLU A 95 6.66 14.61 13.53
CA GLU A 95 6.70 15.82 12.70
C GLU A 95 5.33 16.50 12.57
N SER A 96 4.25 15.72 12.62
CA SER A 96 2.87 16.23 12.60
C SER A 96 2.32 16.61 13.98
N GLY A 97 3.13 16.51 15.06
CA GLY A 97 2.69 16.79 16.43
C GLY A 97 1.62 15.82 16.94
N LYS A 98 1.60 14.58 16.44
CA LYS A 98 0.66 13.52 16.82
C LYS A 98 1.37 12.44 17.63
N LYS A 99 0.62 11.75 18.50
CA LYS A 99 1.10 10.56 19.20
C LYS A 99 0.70 9.32 18.41
N LEU A 100 1.55 8.29 18.43
CA LEU A 100 1.22 6.99 17.83
C LEU A 100 -0.02 6.36 18.47
N GLU A 101 -0.25 6.60 19.76
CA GLU A 101 -1.42 6.13 20.51
C GLU A 101 -2.75 6.67 19.97
N ASP A 102 -2.72 7.82 19.25
CA ASP A 102 -3.91 8.40 18.62
C ASP A 102 -4.22 7.74 17.27
N VAL A 103 -3.27 7.01 16.68
CA VAL A 103 -3.41 6.35 15.38
C VAL A 103 -4.21 5.06 15.56
N ASP A 104 -5.31 4.95 14.81
CA ASP A 104 -6.22 3.81 14.90
C ASP A 104 -5.67 2.59 14.15
N PHE A 105 -5.05 2.79 12.99
CA PHE A 105 -4.42 1.72 12.23
C PHE A 105 -3.36 2.22 11.24
N ILE A 106 -2.49 1.30 10.84
CA ILE A 106 -1.51 1.47 9.76
C ILE A 106 -1.94 0.56 8.61
N GLY A 107 -2.03 1.10 7.40
CA GLY A 107 -2.14 0.35 6.15
C GLY A 107 -0.79 0.32 5.45
N SER A 108 -0.17 -0.85 5.34
CA SER A 108 1.17 -1.02 4.75
C SER A 108 1.12 -1.84 3.48
N HIS A 109 1.40 -1.22 2.34
CA HIS A 109 1.57 -1.94 1.08
C HIS A 109 2.83 -2.84 1.11
N GLY A 110 3.86 -2.41 1.82
CA GLY A 110 5.19 -3.00 1.76
C GLY A 110 5.96 -2.59 0.49
N GLN A 111 7.05 -3.30 0.24
CA GLN A 111 7.91 -3.20 -0.93
C GLN A 111 7.67 -4.41 -1.83
N THR A 112 7.26 -4.19 -3.08
CA THR A 112 7.13 -5.29 -4.05
C THR A 112 8.51 -5.85 -4.40
N ILE A 113 8.67 -7.17 -4.29
CA ILE A 113 9.83 -7.92 -4.77
C ILE A 113 9.54 -8.57 -6.11
N ILE A 114 8.37 -9.19 -6.25
CA ILE A 114 7.96 -9.82 -7.50
C ILE A 114 6.46 -9.67 -7.70
N HIS A 115 6.05 -9.51 -8.96
CA HIS A 115 4.66 -9.45 -9.37
C HIS A 115 4.47 -10.20 -10.69
N LEU A 116 3.73 -11.30 -10.66
CA LEU A 116 3.45 -12.21 -11.77
C LEU A 116 1.93 -12.30 -11.96
N PRO A 117 1.31 -11.32 -12.65
CA PRO A 117 -0.15 -11.27 -12.83
C PRO A 117 -0.67 -12.25 -13.90
N GLU A 118 0.22 -12.78 -14.75
CA GLU A 118 -0.12 -13.74 -15.80
C GLU A 118 -0.21 -15.17 -15.23
N GLU A 119 -1.24 -15.92 -15.64
CA GLU A 119 -1.34 -17.34 -15.32
C GLU A 119 -0.25 -18.12 -16.05
N THR A 120 0.58 -18.82 -15.29
CA THR A 120 1.61 -19.72 -15.82
C THR A 120 1.48 -21.08 -15.17
N ASP A 121 1.71 -22.15 -15.94
CA ASP A 121 1.79 -23.51 -15.38
C ASP A 121 2.95 -23.59 -14.38
N PHE A 122 2.62 -23.89 -13.13
CA PHE A 122 3.58 -24.12 -12.07
C PHE A 122 3.11 -25.29 -11.21
N CYS A 123 3.87 -26.38 -11.23
CA CYS A 123 3.54 -27.62 -10.52
C CYS A 123 2.15 -28.22 -10.91
N GLY A 124 1.69 -28.02 -12.14
CA GLY A 124 0.41 -28.53 -12.64
C GLY A 124 -0.81 -27.66 -12.32
N GLU A 125 -0.60 -26.45 -11.78
CA GLU A 125 -1.65 -25.45 -11.58
C GLU A 125 -1.34 -24.17 -12.36
N GLN A 126 -2.37 -23.48 -12.83
CA GLN A 126 -2.25 -22.15 -13.42
C GLN A 126 -2.18 -21.12 -12.28
N ILE A 127 -1.00 -20.56 -12.04
CA ILE A 127 -0.74 -19.72 -10.88
C ILE A 127 -0.40 -18.29 -11.31
N LYS A 128 -1.06 -17.34 -10.65
CA LYS A 128 -0.63 -15.94 -10.52
C LYS A 128 0.04 -15.77 -9.15
N ALA A 129 1.03 -14.90 -9.05
CA ALA A 129 1.73 -14.69 -7.78
C ALA A 129 2.20 -13.25 -7.58
N THR A 130 2.35 -12.86 -6.32
CA THR A 130 2.90 -11.56 -5.94
C THR A 130 3.57 -11.68 -4.59
N MET A 131 4.64 -10.93 -4.36
CA MET A 131 5.31 -10.89 -3.06
C MET A 131 5.67 -9.46 -2.70
N GLN A 132 5.15 -9.02 -1.57
CA GLN A 132 5.53 -7.78 -0.92
C GLN A 132 6.28 -8.14 0.38
N ILE A 133 7.32 -7.38 0.70
CA ILE A 133 8.07 -7.51 1.95
C ILE A 133 7.97 -6.24 2.78
N GLY A 134 8.21 -6.36 4.09
CA GLY A 134 7.96 -5.33 5.09
C GLY A 134 7.08 -5.88 6.21
N GLU A 135 7.69 -6.69 7.08
CA GLU A 135 6.98 -7.56 8.04
C GLU A 135 5.97 -6.78 8.91
N PRO A 136 4.65 -7.00 8.74
CA PRO A 136 3.63 -6.26 9.47
C PRO A 136 3.67 -6.50 10.97
N SER A 137 4.14 -7.68 11.42
CA SER A 137 4.31 -7.96 12.84
C SER A 137 5.39 -7.08 13.48
N ILE A 138 6.45 -6.74 12.73
CA ILE A 138 7.47 -5.80 13.18
C ILE A 138 6.90 -4.39 13.25
N ILE A 139 6.15 -3.96 12.22
CA ILE A 139 5.50 -2.65 12.22
C ILE A 139 4.57 -2.51 13.43
N ALA A 140 3.69 -3.50 13.66
CA ALA A 140 2.75 -3.50 14.77
C ALA A 140 3.46 -3.50 16.13
N LYS A 141 4.48 -4.35 16.31
CA LYS A 141 5.25 -4.42 17.57
C LYS A 141 5.99 -3.12 17.85
N GLU A 142 6.66 -2.54 16.86
CA GLU A 142 7.49 -1.36 17.04
C GLU A 142 6.66 -0.07 17.20
N THR A 143 5.46 -0.01 16.63
CA THR A 143 4.57 1.18 16.72
C THR A 143 3.52 1.06 17.81
N GLY A 144 3.15 -0.15 18.22
CA GLY A 144 2.00 -0.41 19.09
C GLY A 144 0.64 -0.26 18.38
N VAL A 145 0.62 -0.05 17.06
CA VAL A 145 -0.59 0.24 16.28
C VAL A 145 -1.04 -0.98 15.48
N LEU A 146 -2.36 -1.16 15.37
CA LEU A 146 -2.94 -2.19 14.50
C LEU A 146 -2.43 -2.00 13.06
N THR A 147 -1.75 -3.00 12.53
CA THR A 147 -1.20 -2.95 11.16
C THR A 147 -1.96 -3.91 10.26
N VAL A 148 -2.47 -3.39 9.14
CA VAL A 148 -3.07 -4.14 8.04
C VAL A 148 -2.12 -4.05 6.85
N ALA A 149 -1.77 -5.18 6.25
CA ALA A 149 -0.82 -5.24 5.14
C ALA A 149 -1.22 -6.35 4.15
N ASP A 150 -0.36 -6.57 3.15
CA ASP A 150 -0.48 -7.67 2.18
C ASP A 150 -1.78 -7.63 1.36
N PHE A 151 -2.02 -6.47 0.73
CA PHE A 151 -3.29 -6.19 0.06
C PHE A 151 -3.48 -6.94 -1.27
N ARG A 152 -2.40 -7.21 -2.01
CA ARG A 152 -2.47 -7.75 -3.38
C ARG A 152 -2.89 -9.22 -3.45
N PRO A 153 -2.41 -10.12 -2.56
CA PRO A 153 -2.82 -11.52 -2.61
C PRO A 153 -4.33 -11.75 -2.51
N CYS A 154 -5.04 -10.89 -1.77
CA CYS A 154 -6.49 -10.99 -1.64
C CYS A 154 -7.20 -10.82 -3.00
N ASP A 155 -6.76 -9.87 -3.82
CA ASP A 155 -7.33 -9.63 -5.15
C ASP A 155 -7.00 -10.79 -6.10
N ILE A 156 -5.75 -11.28 -6.09
CA ILE A 156 -5.34 -12.46 -6.87
C ILE A 156 -6.14 -13.70 -6.49
N ALA A 157 -6.39 -13.93 -5.20
CA ALA A 157 -7.19 -15.05 -4.72
C ALA A 157 -8.66 -14.99 -5.19
N LEU A 158 -9.16 -13.81 -5.54
CA LEU A 158 -10.48 -13.58 -6.13
C LEU A 158 -10.47 -13.60 -7.66
N GLY A 159 -9.33 -13.96 -8.29
CA GLY A 159 -9.15 -14.05 -9.74
C GLY A 159 -8.65 -12.76 -10.40
N GLY A 160 -8.43 -11.69 -9.61
CA GLY A 160 -7.86 -10.44 -10.09
C GLY A 160 -6.38 -10.54 -10.47
N GLU A 161 -5.79 -9.40 -10.82
CA GLU A 161 -4.37 -9.30 -11.18
C GLU A 161 -3.50 -8.85 -9.99
N GLY A 162 -4.09 -8.38 -8.89
CA GLY A 162 -3.38 -7.79 -7.76
C GLY A 162 -2.96 -6.33 -7.99
N ALA A 163 -3.35 -5.72 -9.12
CA ALA A 163 -3.06 -4.35 -9.52
C ALA A 163 -4.01 -3.86 -10.64
N PRO A 164 -4.23 -2.54 -10.80
CA PRO A 164 -4.00 -1.49 -9.83
C PRO A 164 -5.12 -1.48 -8.77
N LEU A 165 -4.77 -1.64 -7.49
CA LEU A 165 -5.75 -1.57 -6.38
C LEU A 165 -6.26 -0.14 -6.11
N THR A 166 -5.59 0.86 -6.68
CA THR A 166 -5.91 2.28 -6.49
C THR A 166 -7.22 2.68 -7.15
N ALA A 167 -7.71 1.94 -8.15
CA ALA A 167 -8.93 2.27 -8.89
C ALA A 167 -10.16 2.38 -7.98
N TYR A 168 -10.25 1.55 -6.93
CA TYR A 168 -11.31 1.66 -5.93
C TYR A 168 -11.21 2.96 -5.12
N THR A 169 -10.02 3.32 -4.66
CA THR A 169 -9.77 4.56 -3.94
C THR A 169 -10.04 5.78 -4.83
N ASP A 170 -9.64 5.74 -6.10
CA ASP A 170 -9.90 6.79 -7.08
C ASP A 170 -11.40 7.01 -7.26
N TYR A 171 -12.16 5.92 -7.32
CA TYR A 171 -13.62 6.00 -7.37
C TYR A 171 -14.23 6.65 -6.13
N LEU A 172 -13.77 6.28 -4.93
CA LEU A 172 -14.31 6.85 -3.69
C LEU A 172 -14.05 8.36 -3.59
N ILE A 173 -12.86 8.81 -3.98
CA ILE A 173 -12.42 10.20 -3.81
C ILE A 173 -12.82 11.08 -5.00
N PHE A 174 -12.70 10.55 -6.22
CA PHE A 174 -12.79 11.32 -7.45
C PHE A 174 -14.03 11.01 -8.30
N SER A 175 -14.92 10.10 -7.92
CA SER A 175 -16.19 9.98 -8.67
C SER A 175 -17.01 11.28 -8.63
N SER A 176 -17.75 11.54 -9.70
CA SER A 176 -18.57 12.75 -9.82
C SER A 176 -19.92 12.42 -10.42
N LYS A 177 -20.98 13.08 -9.94
CA LYS A 177 -22.31 12.97 -10.55
C LYS A 177 -22.44 13.67 -11.91
N HIS A 178 -21.48 14.54 -12.24
CA HIS A 178 -21.61 15.49 -13.34
C HIS A 178 -20.47 15.45 -14.35
N LYS A 179 -19.31 14.87 -14.00
CA LYS A 179 -18.11 14.89 -14.84
C LYS A 179 -17.53 13.49 -14.99
N ASN A 180 -17.08 13.18 -16.19
CA ASN A 180 -16.14 12.10 -16.42
C ASN A 180 -14.76 12.57 -15.95
N ARG A 181 -13.98 11.68 -15.35
CA ARG A 181 -12.63 11.94 -14.86
C ARG A 181 -11.72 10.78 -15.25
N ALA A 182 -10.49 11.10 -15.61
CA ALA A 182 -9.41 10.14 -15.69
C ALA A 182 -8.41 10.49 -14.60
N VAL A 183 -8.04 9.51 -13.77
CA VAL A 183 -7.00 9.64 -12.76
C VAL A 183 -5.82 8.85 -13.26
N MET A 184 -4.67 9.51 -13.41
CA MET A 184 -3.47 8.90 -13.99
C MET A 184 -2.34 9.01 -12.98
N ASN A 185 -1.81 7.87 -12.56
CA ASN A 185 -0.60 7.79 -11.76
C ASN A 185 0.59 7.50 -12.68
N ILE A 186 1.61 8.35 -12.61
CA ILE A 186 2.84 8.23 -13.41
C ILE A 186 3.98 7.86 -12.46
N GLY A 187 4.10 6.56 -12.17
CA GLY A 187 5.22 5.99 -11.41
C GLY A 187 6.13 5.15 -12.29
N GLY A 188 6.85 4.20 -11.69
CA GLY A 188 7.62 3.20 -12.45
C GLY A 188 6.75 2.36 -13.40
N ILE A 189 5.49 2.16 -13.04
CA ILE A 189 4.43 1.68 -13.93
C ILE A 189 3.34 2.75 -13.95
N THR A 190 2.89 3.12 -15.15
CA THR A 190 1.79 4.07 -15.31
C THR A 190 0.47 3.34 -15.18
N ASN A 191 -0.44 3.85 -14.36
CA ASN A 191 -1.80 3.34 -14.26
C ASN A 191 -2.84 4.44 -14.45
N ILE A 192 -3.98 4.07 -15.02
CA ILE A 192 -5.08 4.98 -15.28
C ILE A 192 -6.41 4.38 -14.82
N SER A 193 -7.17 5.16 -14.07
CA SER A 193 -8.54 4.87 -13.66
C SER A 193 -9.50 5.78 -14.43
N ILE A 194 -10.44 5.20 -15.18
CA ILE A 194 -11.48 5.94 -15.89
C ILE A 194 -12.76 5.92 -15.06
N LEU A 195 -13.23 7.10 -14.68
CA LEU A 195 -14.41 7.31 -13.85
C LEU A 195 -15.46 8.09 -14.64
N GLU A 196 -16.46 7.39 -15.16
CA GLU A 196 -17.59 8.05 -15.81
C GLU A 196 -18.45 8.81 -14.80
N LYS A 197 -19.17 9.83 -15.28
CA LYS A 197 -20.17 10.53 -14.47
C LYS A 197 -21.21 9.52 -13.96
N ASN A 198 -21.54 9.60 -12.68
CA ASN A 198 -22.46 8.67 -12.01
C ASN A 198 -22.05 7.18 -12.03
N CYS A 199 -20.78 6.84 -12.29
CA CYS A 199 -20.33 5.44 -12.25
C CYS A 199 -20.70 4.73 -10.93
N LEU A 200 -21.06 3.46 -11.05
CA LEU A 200 -21.12 2.48 -9.98
C LEU A 200 -19.74 1.83 -9.82
N ILE A 201 -19.58 1.05 -8.76
CA ILE A 201 -18.29 0.41 -8.46
C ILE A 201 -17.90 -0.59 -9.56
N ASP A 202 -18.89 -1.29 -10.11
CA ASP A 202 -18.71 -2.28 -11.18
C ASP A 202 -18.37 -1.63 -12.54
N ASP A 203 -18.53 -0.30 -12.66
CA ASP A 203 -18.24 0.43 -13.89
C ASP A 203 -16.78 0.94 -13.96
N ILE A 204 -16.01 0.81 -12.87
CA ILE A 204 -14.65 1.33 -12.78
C ILE A 204 -13.73 0.47 -13.66
N LYS A 205 -12.90 1.14 -14.46
CA LYS A 205 -11.86 0.47 -15.25
C LYS A 205 -10.50 1.05 -14.87
N GLY A 206 -9.63 0.20 -14.34
CA GLY A 206 -8.23 0.48 -14.05
C GLY A 206 -7.34 -0.28 -15.02
N TYR A 207 -6.32 0.37 -15.56
CA TYR A 207 -5.39 -0.25 -16.50
C TYR A 207 -3.95 0.09 -16.12
N ASP A 208 -3.08 -0.91 -16.14
CA ASP A 208 -1.63 -0.72 -16.11
C ASP A 208 -1.10 -0.65 -17.55
N LYS A 209 -0.24 0.33 -17.82
CA LYS A 209 0.52 0.43 -19.07
C LYS A 209 1.99 0.21 -18.76
N LYS A 210 2.51 -0.94 -19.17
CA LYS A 210 3.94 -1.24 -19.22
C LYS A 210 4.64 -0.39 -20.28
#